data_AF-E6WM86-F1
#
_entry.id   AF-E6WM86-F1
#
_cell.length_a   1.000
_cell.length_b   1.000
_cell.length_c   1.000
_cell.angle_alpha   90.00
_cell.angle_beta   90.00
_cell.angle_gamma   90.00
#
_symmetry.space_group_name_H-M   'P 1'
#
loop_
_entity.id
_entity.type
_entity.pdbx_description
1 polymer ?
#
loop_
_entity_poly.entity_id
_entity_poly.type
_entity_poly.pdbx_seq_one_letter_code
_entity_poly.pdbx_strand_id
1 'polypeptide(L)'
;MDIQQLNEIMNFYKHFLAKIRLMMSGSQSDRQKDEHQTEELIDWLARHKFNKTFGTNCRHEIMYMIDQVADDSLAQLEKKISTLQLNCELITLELEEKHFQERVRIKSRHHSFRHERI
;
A
#
# COMPACT_ATOMS: atom_id res chain seq x y z
N MET A 1 -9.52 2.94 -9.57
CA MET A 1 -8.12 2.72 -9.21
C MET A 1 -7.56 1.71 -10.18
N ASP A 2 -6.47 2.05 -10.87
CA ASP A 2 -5.76 1.11 -11.73
C ASP A 2 -4.69 0.32 -10.95
N ILE A 3 -4.13 -0.72 -11.56
CA ILE A 3 -3.12 -1.60 -10.94
C ILE A 3 -1.84 -0.82 -10.59
N GLN A 4 -1.45 0.18 -11.38
CA GLN A 4 -0.24 0.96 -11.12
C GLN A 4 -0.41 1.78 -9.84
N GLN A 5 -1.52 2.49 -9.71
CA GLN A 5 -1.89 3.25 -8.51
C GLN A 5 -1.91 2.33 -7.28
N LEU A 6 -2.51 1.14 -7.40
CA LEU A 6 -2.57 0.18 -6.30
C LEU A 6 -1.19 -0.33 -5.89
N ASN A 7 -0.31 -0.59 -6.86
CA ASN A 7 1.07 -1.01 -6.61
C ASN A 7 1.89 0.07 -5.90
N GLU A 8 1.73 1.34 -6.30
CA GLU A 8 2.36 2.48 -5.64
C GLU A 8 1.93 2.55 -4.16
N ILE A 9 0.62 2.48 -3.90
CA ILE A 9 0.04 2.53 -2.54
C ILE A 9 0.49 1.33 -1.70
N MET A 10 0.45 0.14 -2.27
CA MET A 10 0.93 -1.08 -1.61
C MET A 10 2.41 -0.97 -1.24
N ASN A 11 3.24 -0.44 -2.14
CA ASN A 11 4.66 -0.25 -1.90
C ASN A 11 4.90 0.73 -0.75
N PHE A 12 4.13 1.82 -0.68
CA PHE A 12 4.13 2.74 0.45
C PHE A 12 3.82 2.02 1.77
N TYR A 13 2.69 1.30 1.85
CA TYR A 13 2.31 0.62 3.10
C TYR A 13 3.35 -0.43 3.53
N LYS A 14 3.98 -1.15 2.60
CA LYS A 14 5.07 -2.10 2.91
C LYS A 14 6.24 -1.40 3.60
N HIS A 15 6.68 -0.27 3.06
CA HIS A 15 7.79 0.49 3.65
C HIS A 15 7.41 1.13 4.99
N PHE A 16 6.19 1.64 5.09
CA PHE A 16 5.72 2.27 6.31
C PHE A 16 5.57 1.25 7.45
N LEU A 17 5.05 0.06 7.14
CA LEU A 17 4.96 -1.05 8.09
C LEU A 17 6.35 -1.50 8.58
N ALA A 18 7.33 -1.57 7.67
CA ALA A 18 8.71 -1.88 8.03
C ALA A 18 9.31 -0.82 8.98
N LYS A 19 9.04 0.47 8.73
CA LYS A 19 9.47 1.58 9.60
C LYS A 19 8.86 1.48 11.00
N ILE A 20 7.56 1.19 11.10
CA ILE A 20 6.87 1.01 12.39
C ILE A 20 7.45 -0.18 13.16
N ARG A 21 7.61 -1.33 12.50
CA ARG A 21 8.18 -2.53 13.14
C ARG A 21 9.60 -2.31 13.64
N LEU A 22 10.42 -1.57 12.89
CA LEU A 22 11.75 -1.16 13.33
C LEU A 22 11.69 -0.35 14.63
N MET A 23 10.79 0.64 14.70
CA MET A 23 10.63 1.47 15.89
C MET A 23 10.13 0.67 17.10
N MET A 24 9.19 -0.26 16.89
CA MET A 24 8.68 -1.14 17.94
C MET A 24 9.76 -2.11 18.45
N SER A 25 10.69 -2.54 17.59
CA SER A 25 11.79 -3.44 17.97
C SER A 25 12.89 -2.77 18.81
N GLY A 26 12.91 -1.43 18.85
CA GLY A 26 13.80 -0.68 19.71
C GLY A 26 13.37 -0.77 21.17
N SER A 27 13.93 -1.72 21.93
CA SER A 27 13.75 -1.87 23.37
C SER A 27 13.95 -0.53 24.09
N GLN A 28 12.89 0.06 24.66
CA GLN A 28 12.89 0.83 25.92
C GLN A 28 11.56 1.55 26.09
N SER A 29 10.90 1.30 27.22
CA SER A 29 9.62 1.88 27.62
C SER A 29 9.86 3.16 28.40
N ASP A 30 9.84 4.31 27.74
CA ASP A 30 9.75 5.61 28.41
C ASP A 30 8.81 6.51 27.62
N ARG A 31 7.92 7.23 28.31
CA ARG A 31 6.93 8.13 27.70
C ARG A 31 7.54 9.20 26.78
N GLN A 32 8.75 9.68 27.07
CA GLN A 32 9.49 10.62 26.21
C GLN A 32 9.86 10.02 24.86
N LYS A 33 9.94 8.69 24.77
CA LYS A 33 10.21 7.97 23.52
C LYS A 33 8.97 7.87 22.64
N ASP A 34 7.77 7.83 23.22
CA ASP A 34 6.51 7.75 22.45
C ASP A 34 6.33 9.02 21.60
N GLU A 35 6.51 10.20 22.20
CA GLU A 35 6.49 11.49 21.47
C GLU A 35 7.58 11.54 20.39
N HIS A 36 8.79 11.10 20.73
CA HIS A 36 9.90 11.06 19.77
C HIS A 36 9.65 10.11 18.59
N GLN A 37 9.05 8.94 18.84
CA GLN A 37 8.69 7.97 17.79
C GLN A 37 7.60 8.53 16.88
N THR A 38 6.61 9.20 17.44
CA THR A 38 5.56 9.89 16.68
C THR A 38 6.15 10.98 15.79
N GLU A 39 7.02 11.85 16.33
CA GLU A 39 7.70 12.88 15.56
C GLU A 39 8.58 12.30 14.44
N GLU A 40 9.33 11.24 14.73
CA GLU A 40 10.18 10.58 13.74
C GLU A 40 9.35 9.93 12.62
N LEU A 41 8.17 9.37 12.93
CA LEU A 41 7.24 8.87 11.91
C LEU A 41 6.66 9.99 11.05
N ILE A 42 6.25 11.10 11.66
CA ILE A 42 5.71 12.26 10.95
C ILE A 42 6.78 12.83 10.01
N ASP A 43 8.02 13.00 10.47
CA ASP A 43 9.13 13.48 9.65
C ASP A 43 9.44 12.50 8.51
N TRP A 44 9.46 11.19 8.78
CA TRP A 44 9.61 10.17 7.75
C TRP A 44 8.53 10.30 6.65
N LEU A 45 7.27 10.41 7.04
CA LEU A 45 6.14 10.61 6.12
C LEU A 45 6.27 11.92 5.33
N ALA A 46 6.59 13.03 6.00
CA ALA A 46 6.75 14.35 5.38
C ALA A 46 7.87 14.37 4.34
N ARG A 47 9.03 13.76 4.63
CA ARG A 47 10.15 13.63 3.69
C ARG A 47 9.76 12.83 2.46
N HIS A 48 9.10 11.68 2.64
CA HIS A 48 8.68 10.85 1.51
C HIS A 48 7.56 11.48 0.67
N LYS A 49 6.66 12.25 1.30
CA LYS A 49 5.68 13.09 0.59
C LYS A 49 6.36 14.14 -0.28
N PHE A 50 7.31 14.88 0.27
CA PHE A 50 8.03 15.93 -0.46
C PHE A 50 8.84 15.36 -1.63
N ASN A 51 9.57 14.26 -1.39
CA ASN A 51 10.40 13.60 -2.39
C ASN A 51 9.62 12.77 -3.41
N LYS A 52 8.29 12.60 -3.23
CA LYS A 52 7.43 11.75 -4.06
C LYS A 52 8.00 10.33 -4.25
N THR A 53 8.62 9.77 -3.21
CA THR A 53 9.35 8.49 -3.29
C THR A 53 8.47 7.34 -3.77
N PHE A 54 7.19 7.33 -3.39
CA PHE A 54 6.23 6.28 -3.72
C PHE A 54 5.33 6.65 -4.91
N GLY A 55 5.70 7.65 -5.71
CA GLY A 55 4.88 8.14 -6.82
C GLY A 55 3.86 9.19 -6.40
N THR A 56 3.15 9.74 -7.38
CA THR A 56 2.18 10.84 -7.15
C THR A 56 0.88 10.35 -6.55
N ASN A 57 0.53 9.08 -6.76
CA ASN A 57 -0.75 8.55 -6.30
C ASN A 57 -0.79 8.27 -4.79
N CYS A 58 0.38 8.15 -4.16
CA CYS A 58 0.52 7.92 -2.72
C CYS A 58 0.36 9.18 -1.86
N ARG A 59 0.27 10.38 -2.46
CA ARG A 59 0.25 11.63 -1.70
C ARG A 59 -0.90 11.68 -0.68
N HIS A 60 -2.09 11.24 -1.08
CA HIS A 60 -3.26 11.23 -0.20
C HIS A 60 -3.09 10.21 0.93
N GLU A 61 -2.56 9.03 0.62
CA GLU A 61 -2.27 8.01 1.63
C GLU A 61 -1.25 8.46 2.66
N ILE A 62 -0.18 9.13 2.22
CA ILE A 62 0.82 9.68 3.14
C ILE A 62 0.20 10.77 4.03
N MET A 63 -0.68 11.63 3.49
CA MET A 63 -1.37 12.63 4.30
C MET A 63 -2.30 11.99 5.32
N TYR A 64 -3.11 11.01 4.90
CA TYR A 64 -3.98 10.26 5.79
C TYR A 64 -3.19 9.57 6.91
N MET A 65 -2.02 8.99 6.59
CA MET A 65 -1.15 8.37 7.60
C MET A 65 -0.53 9.39 8.57
N ILE A 66 -0.24 10.62 8.15
CA ILE A 66 0.23 11.67 9.08
C ILE A 66 -0.84 11.96 10.14
N ASP A 67 -2.11 12.06 9.71
CA ASP A 67 -3.21 12.29 10.62
C ASP A 67 -3.39 11.10 11.59
N GLN A 68 -3.31 9.86 11.08
CA GLN A 68 -3.43 8.66 11.92
C GLN A 68 -2.29 8.52 12.95
N VAL A 69 -1.06 8.94 12.62
CA VAL A 69 0.08 8.85 13.54
C VAL A 69 -0.11 9.73 14.79
N ALA A 70 -0.88 10.82 14.69
CA ALA A 70 -1.19 11.66 15.82
C ALA A 70 -2.20 11.02 16.80
N ASP A 71 -3.09 10.17 16.29
CA ASP A 71 -4.24 9.64 17.04
C ASP A 71 -4.04 8.21 17.57
N ASP A 72 -3.21 7.40 16.90
CA ASP A 72 -3.04 5.98 17.17
C ASP A 72 -1.72 5.64 17.87
N SER A 73 -1.74 4.62 18.73
CA SER A 73 -0.50 3.98 19.18
C SER A 73 0.22 3.22 18.04
N LEU A 74 1.54 3.02 18.14
CA LEU A 74 2.31 2.25 17.16
C LEU A 74 1.74 0.84 16.90
N ALA A 75 1.24 0.17 17.94
CA ALA A 75 0.63 -1.16 17.79
C ALA A 75 -0.70 -1.11 16.99
N GLN A 76 -1.50 -0.06 17.17
CA GLN A 76 -2.72 0.14 16.38
C GLN A 76 -2.39 0.50 14.93
N LEU A 77 -1.41 1.38 14.72
CA LEU A 77 -0.89 1.71 13.38
C LEU A 77 -0.40 0.47 12.65
N GLU A 78 0.44 -0.35 13.29
CA GLU A 78 0.96 -1.60 12.70
C GLU A 78 -0.18 -2.49 12.21
N LYS A 79 -1.18 -2.71 13.05
CA LYS A 79 -2.35 -3.54 12.70
C LYS A 79 -3.17 -2.94 11.56
N LYS A 80 -3.44 -1.63 11.60
CA LYS A 80 -4.20 -0.93 10.54
C LYS A 80 -3.47 -1.01 9.20
N ILE A 81 -2.18 -0.71 9.19
CA ILE A 81 -1.37 -0.68 7.96
C ILE A 81 -1.14 -2.08 7.41
N SER A 82 -0.94 -3.08 8.27
CA SER A 82 -0.89 -4.49 7.89
C SER A 82 -2.18 -4.92 7.18
N THR A 83 -3.34 -4.49 7.70
CA THR A 83 -4.64 -4.75 7.07
C THR A 83 -4.77 -4.04 5.71
N LEU A 84 -4.38 -2.77 5.62
CA LEU A 84 -4.42 -2.01 4.37
C LEU A 84 -3.50 -2.61 3.30
N GLN A 85 -2.30 -3.04 3.69
CA GLN A 85 -1.35 -3.70 2.80
C GLN A 85 -1.90 -5.04 2.28
N LEU A 86 -2.49 -5.86 3.15
CA LEU A 86 -3.12 -7.12 2.75
C LEU A 86 -4.30 -6.87 1.79
N ASN A 87 -5.14 -5.87 2.07
CA ASN A 87 -6.25 -5.52 1.20
C ASN A 87 -5.75 -5.11 -0.20
N CYS A 88 -4.65 -4.36 -0.28
CA CYS A 88 -4.04 -4.00 -1.56
C CYS A 88 -3.55 -5.24 -2.33
N GLU A 89 -2.97 -6.22 -1.65
CA GLU A 89 -2.55 -7.49 -2.26
C GLU A 89 -3.74 -8.28 -2.81
N LEU A 90 -4.81 -8.42 -2.01
CA LEU A 90 -6.02 -9.13 -2.44
C LEU A 90 -6.68 -8.46 -3.65
N ILE A 91 -6.83 -7.14 -3.63
CA ILE A 91 -7.41 -6.40 -4.77
C ILE A 91 -6.51 -6.54 -6.01
N THR A 92 -5.19 -6.53 -5.85
CA THR A 92 -4.26 -6.71 -6.98
C THR A 92 -4.46 -8.08 -7.62
N LEU A 93 -4.52 -9.14 -6.82
CA LEU A 93 -4.75 -10.51 -7.30
C LEU A 93 -6.09 -10.64 -8.03
N GLU A 94 -7.16 -10.07 -7.48
CA GLU A 94 -8.47 -10.08 -8.12
C GLU A 94 -8.48 -9.36 -9.48
N LEU A 95 -7.75 -8.23 -9.59
CA LEU A 95 -7.64 -7.49 -10.85
C LEU A 95 -6.83 -8.26 -11.90
N GLU A 96 -5.73 -8.89 -11.49
CA GLU A 96 -4.91 -9.74 -12.36
C GLU A 96 -5.69 -10.95 -12.88
N GLU A 97 -6.48 -11.59 -12.01
CA GLU A 97 -7.34 -12.70 -12.40
C GLU A 97 -8.40 -12.27 -13.42
N LYS A 98 -9.08 -11.14 -13.18
CA LYS A 98 -10.07 -10.58 -14.13
C LYS A 98 -9.45 -10.30 -15.49
N HIS A 99 -8.27 -9.66 -15.53
CA HIS A 99 -7.56 -9.41 -16.77
C HIS A 99 -7.13 -10.70 -17.48
N PHE A 100 -6.71 -11.72 -16.74
CA PHE A 100 -6.39 -13.02 -17.32
C PHE A 100 -7.63 -13.65 -17.97
N GLN A 101 -8.77 -13.69 -17.27
CA GLN A 101 -10.03 -14.22 -17.78
C GLN A 101 -10.51 -13.48 -19.03
N GLU A 102 -10.38 -12.16 -19.07
CA GLU A 102 -10.68 -11.33 -20.25
C GLU A 102 -9.80 -11.70 -21.44
N ARG A 103 -8.48 -11.83 -21.24
CA ARG A 103 -7.54 -12.23 -22.30
C ARG A 103 -7.89 -13.62 -22.85
N VAL A 104 -8.27 -14.56 -21.99
CA VAL A 104 -8.69 -15.91 -22.40
C VAL A 104 -10.00 -15.86 -23.20
N ARG A 105 -11.00 -15.06 -22.78
CA ARG A 105 -12.26 -14.85 -23.50
C ARG A 105 -12.06 -14.24 -24.90
N ILE A 106 -11.16 -13.26 -25.03
CA ILE A 106 -10.88 -12.62 -26.33
C ILE A 106 -10.23 -13.61 -27.31
N LYS A 107 -9.28 -14.43 -26.82
CA LYS A 107 -8.61 -15.46 -27.62
C LYS A 107 -9.58 -16.55 -28.09
N SER A 108 -10.49 -17.00 -27.24
CA SER A 108 -11.50 -18.01 -27.58
C SER A 108 -12.51 -17.49 -28.61
N ARG A 109 -12.91 -16.22 -28.53
CA ARG A 109 -13.73 -15.58 -29.59
C ARG A 109 -13.00 -15.51 -30.93
N HIS A 110 -11.72 -15.16 -30.96
CA HIS A 110 -10.94 -15.11 -32.20
C HIS A 110 -10.71 -16.48 -32.84
N HIS A 111 -10.70 -17.56 -32.05
CA HIS A 111 -10.58 -18.91 -32.59
C HIS A 111 -11.90 -19.41 -33.23
N SER A 112 -13.06 -18.97 -32.73
CA SER A 112 -14.37 -19.34 -33.27
C SER A 112 -14.65 -18.75 -34.65
N PHE A 113 -14.16 -17.54 -34.95
CA PHE A 113 -14.39 -16.90 -36.26
C PHE A 113 -13.49 -17.42 -37.39
N ARG A 114 -12.50 -18.28 -37.10
CA ARG A 114 -11.62 -18.87 -38.13
C ARG A 114 -12.13 -20.17 -38.74
N HIS A 115 -13.25 -20.73 -38.25
CA HIS A 115 -13.78 -22.02 -38.73
C HIS A 115 -15.08 -21.89 -39.55
N GLU A 116 -15.56 -20.67 -39.87
CA GLU A 116 -16.76 -20.45 -40.70
C GLU A 116 -16.46 -19.94 -42.12
N ARG A 117 -15.27 -20.23 -42.65
CA ARG A 117 -15.01 -20.09 -44.09
C ARG A 117 -14.31 -21.33 -44.60
N ILE A 118 -15.09 -22.28 -45.10
CA ILE A 118 -14.90 -23.10 -46.32
C ILE A 118 -16.18 -23.91 -46.51
#